data_AF-A0A969SPL8-F1
#
_entry.id   AF-A0A969SPL8-F1
#
_cell.length_a   1.000
_cell.length_b   1.000
_cell.length_c   1.000
_cell.angle_alpha   90.00
_cell.angle_beta   90.00
_cell.angle_gamma   90.00
#
_symmetry.space_group_name_H-M   'P 1'
#
loop_
_entity.id
_entity.type
_entity.pdbx_description
1 polymer ?
#
loop_
_entity_poly.entity_id
_entity_poly.type
_entity_poly.pdbx_seq_one_letter_code
_entity_poly.pdbx_strand_id
1 'polypeptide(L)'
;MAEQNANTSTTKALFIINPSGNNINNSTYLNGSFVIKNNSTNGEKINKVTIDLSTSIFPDLVFDPDGVAGDPVAKGFTPNSQGGTGLVSGNFIKLRDDGYDALEIYFNDFNPGETFTFSADVDPTSVRGLPQPGPQDSASVSGLELTGSTITVDFDNNATYTGQTYRIPGTLDGSQAVIKSNLPPKLTVEVLGLSSLPTVVSELNQTVRISGNPGEQVALLVVEAGLFLDDYDGFKIDPFEANSAIGVEENFTTIGLNGFVDIPITLKKSKSEGGINHIVAVAKDSEGNTGLLSDVQIIQIQSASTPDPDPNPDPDPNPDPDPTPNIIRINAGGNAYTDVNGNLWSADQYF
;
A
#
# COMPACT_ATOMS: atom_id res chain seq x y z
N MET A 1 40.16 20.40 -14.77
CA MET A 1 39.01 20.46 -13.84
C MET A 1 39.01 19.15 -13.12
N ALA A 2 39.19 19.17 -11.80
CA ALA A 2 39.29 17.94 -11.00
C ALA A 2 37.94 17.23 -11.05
N GLU A 3 37.95 15.95 -11.45
CA GLU A 3 36.85 15.03 -11.20
C GLU A 3 36.59 15.04 -9.69
N GLN A 4 35.39 15.46 -9.29
CA GLN A 4 34.89 15.13 -7.96
C GLN A 4 34.81 13.61 -7.90
N ASN A 5 35.76 12.99 -7.20
CA ASN A 5 35.56 11.65 -6.64
C ASN A 5 34.29 11.74 -5.79
N ALA A 6 33.17 11.25 -6.32
CA ALA A 6 31.98 10.98 -5.54
C ALA A 6 32.40 9.99 -4.46
N ASN A 7 32.62 10.50 -3.25
CA ASN A 7 33.03 9.69 -2.12
C ASN A 7 31.84 8.79 -1.78
N THR A 8 31.82 7.57 -2.33
CA THR A 8 30.75 6.59 -2.04
C THR A 8 30.74 6.37 -0.54
N SER A 9 29.62 6.68 0.10
CA SER A 9 29.45 6.53 1.55
C SER A 9 29.80 5.11 1.98
N THR A 10 30.82 4.98 2.83
CA THR A 10 31.23 3.70 3.41
C THR A 10 30.25 3.22 4.46
N THR A 11 29.50 4.13 5.08
CA THR A 11 28.44 3.85 6.03
C THR A 11 27.14 3.53 5.30
N LYS A 12 26.61 2.31 5.46
CA LYS A 12 25.34 1.88 4.86
C LYS A 12 24.72 0.67 5.55
N ALA A 13 23.40 0.58 5.51
CA ALA A 13 22.64 -0.59 5.96
C ALA A 13 21.71 -1.09 4.84
N LEU A 14 21.31 -2.36 4.92
CA LEU A 14 20.21 -2.92 4.13
C LEU A 14 19.09 -3.32 5.10
N PHE A 15 17.89 -2.88 4.80
CA PHE A 15 16.67 -3.26 5.50
C PHE A 15 15.75 -4.02 4.54
N ILE A 16 15.15 -5.11 4.99
CA ILE A 16 14.25 -5.94 4.20
C ILE A 16 13.01 -6.29 5.04
N ILE A 17 11.84 -6.21 4.42
CA ILE A 17 10.60 -6.83 4.88
C ILE A 17 10.22 -7.86 3.84
N ASN A 18 10.42 -9.14 4.13
CA ASN A 18 10.13 -10.23 3.20
C ASN A 18 9.87 -11.50 4.00
N PRO A 19 8.61 -11.76 4.38
CA PRO A 19 8.25 -13.01 5.03
C PRO A 19 8.66 -14.22 4.20
N SER A 20 8.82 -15.37 4.86
CA SER A 20 9.21 -16.59 4.15
C SER A 20 8.06 -17.08 3.26
N GLY A 21 8.30 -17.20 1.95
CA GLY A 21 7.39 -17.79 0.99
C GLY A 21 7.41 -17.04 -0.34
N ASN A 22 6.38 -17.23 -1.16
CA ASN A 22 6.18 -16.48 -2.40
C ASN A 22 4.68 -16.40 -2.68
N ASN A 23 3.94 -15.88 -1.70
CA ASN A 23 2.50 -15.62 -1.76
C ASN A 23 2.28 -14.17 -1.37
N ILE A 24 1.40 -13.45 -2.07
CA ILE A 24 1.10 -12.05 -1.76
C ILE A 24 0.51 -11.88 -0.34
N ASN A 25 -0.24 -12.88 0.15
CA ASN A 25 -0.82 -12.91 1.49
C ASN A 25 0.16 -13.47 2.56
N ASN A 26 1.46 -13.26 2.40
CA ASN A 26 2.44 -13.71 3.38
C ASN A 26 2.51 -12.74 4.55
N SER A 27 2.59 -13.23 5.78
CA SER A 27 2.53 -12.38 6.98
C SER A 27 3.89 -12.12 7.62
N THR A 28 4.11 -10.87 8.02
CA THR A 28 5.23 -10.43 8.86
C THR A 28 5.32 -11.16 10.21
N TYR A 29 4.24 -11.80 10.65
CA TYR A 29 4.20 -12.75 11.77
C TYR A 29 5.22 -13.89 11.62
N LEU A 30 5.52 -14.32 10.38
CA LEU A 30 6.44 -15.43 10.13
C LEU A 30 7.87 -15.09 10.58
N ASN A 31 8.64 -16.09 10.99
CA ASN A 31 10.00 -15.86 11.50
C ASN A 31 10.93 -15.32 10.39
N GLY A 32 11.71 -14.30 10.73
CA GLY A 32 12.70 -13.70 9.84
C GLY A 32 12.11 -12.75 8.80
N SER A 33 10.85 -12.33 8.96
CA SER A 33 10.19 -11.41 8.04
C SER A 33 10.88 -10.06 7.93
N PHE A 34 11.55 -9.60 8.99
CA PHE A 34 12.35 -8.39 8.97
C PHE A 34 13.84 -8.75 9.07
N VAL A 35 14.65 -8.13 8.20
CA VAL A 35 16.10 -8.32 8.16
C VAL A 35 16.80 -6.98 8.15
N ILE A 36 17.79 -6.84 9.04
CA ILE A 36 18.69 -5.69 9.11
C ILE A 36 20.09 -6.22 8.86
N LYS A 37 20.83 -5.59 7.96
CA LYS A 37 22.23 -5.91 7.69
C LYS A 37 23.08 -4.66 7.71
N ASN A 38 24.16 -4.68 8.50
CA ASN A 38 25.17 -3.64 8.42
C ASN A 38 26.08 -3.93 7.23
N ASN A 39 25.96 -3.12 6.18
CA ASN A 39 26.73 -3.24 4.95
C ASN A 39 27.84 -2.19 4.86
N SER A 40 28.17 -1.55 5.99
CA SER A 40 29.24 -0.56 6.02
C SER A 40 30.58 -1.21 5.67
N THR A 41 31.52 -0.44 5.13
CA THR A 41 32.80 -0.97 4.63
C THR A 41 34.02 -0.42 5.34
N ASN A 42 33.86 0.53 6.27
CA ASN A 42 34.96 1.18 6.98
C ASN A 42 34.84 1.05 8.51
N GLY A 43 34.17 0.01 9.00
CA GLY A 43 34.11 -0.34 10.43
C GLY A 43 32.93 0.24 11.20
N GLU A 44 32.09 1.07 10.58
CA GLU A 44 30.96 1.73 11.23
C GLU A 44 29.93 0.73 11.74
N LYS A 45 29.54 0.86 13.01
CA LYS A 45 28.53 0.01 13.66
C LYS A 45 27.17 0.66 13.62
N ILE A 46 26.11 -0.16 13.63
CA ILE A 46 24.74 0.32 13.83
C ILE A 46 24.45 0.36 15.33
N ASN A 47 23.98 1.50 15.82
CA ASN A 47 23.57 1.67 17.22
C ASN A 47 22.05 1.59 17.38
N LYS A 48 21.31 2.09 16.39
CA LYS A 48 19.85 2.15 16.45
C LYS A 48 19.24 2.03 15.06
N VAL A 49 18.11 1.34 14.98
CA VAL A 49 17.22 1.36 13.81
C VAL A 49 15.83 1.74 14.28
N THR A 50 15.23 2.73 13.62
CA THR A 50 13.81 3.09 13.77
C THR A 50 13.08 2.70 12.49
N ILE A 51 12.01 1.92 12.64
CA ILE A 51 11.10 1.50 11.57
C ILE A 51 9.79 2.24 11.79
N ASP A 52 9.34 3.01 10.81
CA ASP A 52 8.10 3.78 10.85
C ASP A 52 7.19 3.35 9.70
N LEU A 53 6.08 2.69 10.06
CA LEU A 53 5.09 2.16 9.14
C LEU A 53 4.09 3.22 8.68
N SER A 54 4.00 4.37 9.36
CA SER A 54 3.01 5.41 9.01
C SER A 54 3.20 6.04 7.62
N THR A 55 4.30 5.72 6.94
CA THR A 55 4.60 6.15 5.57
C THR A 55 4.44 5.04 4.52
N SER A 56 3.89 3.88 4.89
CA SER A 56 3.61 2.79 3.95
C SER A 56 2.58 3.20 2.89
N ILE A 57 2.56 2.45 1.78
CA ILE A 57 1.67 2.68 0.65
C ILE A 57 0.22 2.44 1.03
N PHE A 58 -0.04 1.50 1.96
CA PHE A 58 -1.35 1.36 2.58
C PHE A 58 -1.41 2.17 3.87
N PRO A 59 -2.51 2.89 4.10
CA PRO A 59 -2.73 3.56 5.37
C PRO A 59 -3.04 2.54 6.47
N ASP A 60 -2.99 2.99 7.71
CA ASP A 60 -3.55 2.27 8.85
C ASP A 60 -3.00 0.87 9.14
N LEU A 61 -1.77 0.60 8.69
CA LEU A 61 -0.97 -0.55 9.11
C LEU A 61 -0.18 -0.21 10.37
N VAL A 62 -0.34 -1.00 11.43
CA VAL A 62 0.33 -0.79 12.71
C VAL A 62 0.96 -2.08 13.19
N PHE A 63 2.07 -1.98 13.92
CA PHE A 63 2.54 -3.10 14.72
C PHE A 63 1.47 -3.45 15.76
N ASP A 64 1.04 -4.71 15.79
CA ASP A 64 0.04 -5.21 16.73
C ASP A 64 0.64 -6.28 17.67
N PRO A 65 1.44 -5.87 18.66
CA PRO A 65 2.10 -6.81 19.55
C PRO A 65 1.13 -7.56 20.48
N ASP A 66 -0.09 -7.04 20.64
CA ASP A 66 -1.05 -7.47 21.65
C ASP A 66 -2.34 -8.08 21.05
N GLY A 67 -2.52 -8.02 19.73
CA GLY A 67 -3.69 -8.57 19.00
C GLY A 67 -4.96 -7.77 19.26
N VAL A 68 -4.82 -6.44 19.34
CA VAL A 68 -5.90 -5.51 19.72
C VAL A 68 -6.17 -4.45 18.67
N ALA A 69 -5.19 -4.17 17.81
CA ALA A 69 -5.30 -3.14 16.78
C ALA A 69 -5.95 -3.69 15.52
N GLY A 70 -5.62 -4.94 15.16
CA GLY A 70 -6.18 -5.72 14.07
C GLY A 70 -6.90 -6.98 14.56
N ASP A 71 -6.55 -8.13 14.00
CA ASP A 71 -7.19 -9.38 14.38
C ASP A 71 -6.65 -9.90 15.75
N PRO A 72 -7.29 -10.89 16.39
CA PRO A 72 -6.87 -11.35 17.72
C PRO A 72 -5.53 -12.11 17.79
N VAL A 73 -4.88 -12.41 16.66
CA VAL A 73 -3.53 -12.97 16.61
C VAL A 73 -2.52 -11.87 16.89
N ALA A 74 -1.46 -12.22 17.61
CA ALA A 74 -0.49 -11.24 18.07
C ALA A 74 0.93 -11.80 18.02
N LYS A 75 1.86 -10.94 17.66
CA LYS A 75 3.30 -11.15 17.88
C LYS A 75 4.01 -9.84 18.14
N GLY A 76 4.51 -9.70 19.36
CA GLY A 76 5.45 -8.64 19.70
C GLY A 76 6.82 -8.81 19.04
N PHE A 77 7.72 -7.85 19.30
CA PHE A 77 9.09 -7.86 18.79
C PHE A 77 9.82 -9.16 19.18
N THR A 78 10.03 -10.03 18.19
CA THR A 78 10.58 -11.37 18.38
C THR A 78 11.89 -11.52 17.60
N PRO A 79 13.06 -11.29 18.22
CA PRO A 79 14.35 -11.61 17.62
C PRO A 79 14.41 -13.09 17.20
N ASN A 80 14.71 -13.36 15.93
CA ASN A 80 14.83 -14.73 15.42
C ASN A 80 16.30 -15.14 15.24
N SER A 81 17.16 -14.22 14.81
CA SER A 81 18.61 -14.43 14.75
C SER A 81 19.35 -13.15 15.16
N GLN A 82 20.12 -13.22 16.24
CA GLN A 82 20.81 -12.05 16.77
C GLN A 82 22.13 -11.72 16.06
N GLY A 83 22.76 -12.68 15.37
CA GLY A 83 23.93 -12.44 14.52
C GLY A 83 25.17 -11.81 15.18
N GLY A 84 25.27 -11.80 16.52
CA GLY A 84 26.36 -11.12 17.23
C GLY A 84 26.16 -9.61 17.41
N THR A 85 25.02 -9.06 16.96
CA THR A 85 24.77 -7.61 16.85
C THR A 85 24.72 -6.83 18.16
N GLY A 86 24.83 -7.49 19.32
CA GLY A 86 24.72 -6.84 20.61
C GLY A 86 23.35 -6.19 20.84
N LEU A 87 22.27 -6.87 20.45
CA LEU A 87 20.89 -6.41 20.67
C LEU A 87 20.68 -6.01 22.14
N VAL A 88 20.21 -4.79 22.36
CA VAL A 88 19.93 -4.21 23.68
C VAL A 88 18.43 -4.27 23.98
N SER A 89 17.59 -3.76 23.08
CA SER A 89 16.13 -3.69 23.26
C SER A 89 15.41 -3.44 21.94
N GLY A 90 14.13 -3.81 21.87
CA GLY A 90 13.18 -3.34 20.87
C GLY A 90 11.97 -2.72 21.56
N ASN A 91 11.58 -1.51 21.18
CA ASN A 91 10.52 -0.73 21.82
C ASN A 91 9.52 -0.25 20.76
N PHE A 92 8.27 -0.68 20.88
CA PHE A 92 7.19 -0.09 20.11
C PHE A 92 6.91 1.33 20.62
N ILE A 93 6.77 2.28 19.69
CA ILE A 93 6.58 3.70 19.94
C ILE A 93 5.51 4.24 18.99
N LYS A 94 5.05 5.48 19.22
CA LYS A 94 3.97 6.11 18.44
C LYS A 94 2.68 5.27 18.49
N LEU A 95 2.13 5.10 19.70
CA LEU A 95 0.84 4.45 19.92
C LEU A 95 -0.23 5.14 19.05
N ARG A 96 -0.93 4.35 18.24
CA ARG A 96 -2.04 4.79 17.40
C ARG A 96 -3.03 3.64 17.27
N ASP A 97 -4.30 3.95 17.53
CA ASP A 97 -5.40 3.02 17.32
C ASP A 97 -5.12 1.64 17.96
N ASP A 98 -4.70 1.63 19.22
CA ASP A 98 -4.34 0.44 20.00
C ASP A 98 -3.13 -0.39 19.49
N GLY A 99 -2.52 0.00 18.36
CA GLY A 99 -1.24 -0.52 17.87
C GLY A 99 -0.15 0.56 17.88
N TYR A 100 0.92 0.33 17.13
CA TYR A 100 2.08 1.25 17.09
C TYR A 100 2.55 1.51 15.67
N ASP A 101 2.71 2.78 15.31
CA ASP A 101 3.24 3.15 13.99
C ASP A 101 4.73 2.82 13.85
N ALA A 102 5.47 2.70 14.95
CA ALA A 102 6.93 2.57 14.87
C ALA A 102 7.55 1.63 15.92
N LEU A 103 8.72 1.10 15.56
CA LEU A 103 9.56 0.24 16.38
C LEU A 103 10.99 0.78 16.39
N GLU A 104 11.56 0.99 17.58
CA GLU A 104 12.97 1.31 17.77
C GLU A 104 13.75 0.10 18.27
N ILE A 105 14.87 -0.21 17.64
CA ILE A 105 15.75 -1.32 18.00
C ILE A 105 17.14 -0.77 18.29
N TYR A 106 17.68 -1.12 19.45
CA TYR A 106 18.97 -0.64 19.93
C TYR A 106 20.00 -1.77 19.95
N PHE A 107 21.23 -1.45 19.56
CA PHE A 107 22.36 -2.36 19.44
C PHE A 107 23.62 -1.73 20.07
N ASN A 108 24.54 -2.55 20.57
CA ASN A 108 25.83 -2.09 21.09
C ASN A 108 27.05 -2.73 20.41
N ASP A 109 26.83 -3.68 19.50
CA ASP A 109 27.91 -4.37 18.79
C ASP A 109 27.52 -4.82 17.37
N PHE A 110 26.70 -4.04 16.65
CA PHE A 110 26.26 -4.42 15.31
C PHE A 110 27.31 -4.04 14.25
N ASN A 111 28.31 -4.91 14.09
CA ASN A 111 29.47 -4.73 13.22
C ASN A 111 29.14 -4.89 11.73
N PRO A 112 29.96 -4.30 10.84
CA PRO A 112 29.91 -4.59 9.41
C PRO A 112 29.89 -6.10 9.08
N GLY A 113 28.99 -6.49 8.19
CA GLY A 113 28.82 -7.87 7.72
C GLY A 113 27.86 -8.72 8.56
N GLU A 114 27.49 -8.29 9.76
CA GLU A 114 26.52 -8.98 10.60
C GLU A 114 25.09 -8.81 10.07
N THR A 115 24.18 -9.67 10.52
CA THR A 115 22.77 -9.64 10.13
C THR A 115 21.90 -9.96 11.33
N PHE A 116 20.91 -9.11 11.57
CA PHE A 116 19.87 -9.30 12.57
C PHE A 116 18.55 -9.63 11.87
N THR A 117 17.82 -10.62 12.38
CA THR A 117 16.47 -10.93 11.88
C THR A 117 15.48 -11.00 13.02
N PHE A 118 14.26 -10.54 12.76
CA PHE A 118 13.15 -10.59 13.71
C PHE A 118 11.82 -10.72 12.99
N SER A 119 10.78 -10.97 13.78
CA SER A 119 9.38 -10.95 13.36
C SER A 119 8.54 -10.18 14.36
N ALA A 120 7.43 -9.64 13.86
CA ALA A 120 6.42 -8.89 14.60
C ALA A 120 5.12 -8.98 13.79
N ASP A 121 3.98 -8.91 14.47
CA ASP A 121 2.70 -8.73 13.79
C ASP A 121 2.57 -7.29 13.32
N VAL A 122 2.03 -7.16 12.12
CA VAL A 122 1.55 -5.92 11.57
C VAL A 122 0.19 -6.20 10.99
N ASP A 123 -0.79 -5.41 11.40
CA ASP A 123 -2.16 -5.56 10.96
C ASP A 123 -2.72 -4.23 10.42
N PRO A 124 -3.67 -4.28 9.48
CA PRO A 124 -4.53 -3.14 9.20
C PRO A 124 -5.51 -2.93 10.35
N THR A 125 -5.65 -1.69 10.81
CA THR A 125 -6.61 -1.42 11.91
C THR A 125 -8.06 -1.64 11.51
N SER A 126 -8.40 -1.65 10.22
CA SER A 126 -9.74 -1.88 9.72
C SER A 126 -10.32 -3.25 10.07
N VAL A 127 -9.49 -4.26 10.33
CA VAL A 127 -9.93 -5.60 10.73
C VAL A 127 -9.99 -5.81 12.24
N ARG A 128 -10.00 -4.71 13.02
CA ARG A 128 -10.04 -4.78 14.48
C ARG A 128 -11.10 -5.72 15.03
N GLY A 129 -10.66 -6.74 15.75
CA GLY A 129 -11.52 -7.71 16.42
C GLY A 129 -12.28 -8.64 15.47
N LEU A 130 -11.97 -8.64 14.17
CA LEU A 130 -12.52 -9.58 13.20
C LEU A 130 -11.84 -10.95 13.33
N PRO A 131 -12.42 -12.04 12.80
CA PRO A 131 -11.80 -13.36 12.87
C PRO A 131 -10.44 -13.41 12.17
N GLN A 132 -9.47 -14.11 12.76
CA GLN A 132 -8.15 -14.36 12.14
C GLN A 132 -8.25 -15.23 10.87
N PRO A 133 -7.40 -15.04 9.85
CA PRO A 133 -6.37 -13.99 9.68
C PRO A 133 -6.93 -12.70 9.01
N GLY A 134 -8.04 -12.17 9.53
CA GLY A 134 -8.88 -11.20 8.83
C GLY A 134 -9.65 -11.82 7.66
N PRO A 135 -10.75 -11.18 7.22
CA PRO A 135 -11.44 -11.58 5.99
C PRO A 135 -10.49 -11.65 4.78
N GLN A 136 -10.51 -12.77 4.05
CA GLN A 136 -9.62 -13.04 2.91
C GLN A 136 -8.10 -12.86 3.17
N ASP A 137 -7.64 -13.20 4.39
CA ASP A 137 -6.25 -13.03 4.82
C ASP A 137 -5.78 -11.57 4.92
N SER A 138 -6.69 -10.61 5.07
CA SER A 138 -6.35 -9.18 5.13
C SER A 138 -5.47 -8.77 6.32
N ALA A 139 -5.41 -9.55 7.39
CA ALA A 139 -4.43 -9.34 8.48
C ALA A 139 -3.05 -9.96 8.17
N SER A 140 -2.88 -10.63 7.04
CA SER A 140 -1.57 -11.13 6.61
C SER A 140 -0.79 -10.05 5.87
N VAL A 141 -0.20 -9.11 6.61
CA VAL A 141 0.55 -7.98 6.03
C VAL A 141 1.97 -8.38 5.67
N SER A 142 2.39 -8.05 4.45
CA SER A 142 3.73 -8.33 3.94
C SER A 142 4.56 -7.06 3.72
N GLY A 143 5.78 -7.24 3.20
CA GLY A 143 6.61 -6.14 2.75
C GLY A 143 6.02 -5.36 1.58
N LEU A 144 5.13 -5.94 0.75
CA LEU A 144 4.50 -5.23 -0.36
C LEU A 144 3.58 -4.12 0.16
N GLU A 145 2.65 -4.45 1.07
CA GLU A 145 1.76 -3.49 1.74
C GLU A 145 2.55 -2.44 2.54
N LEU A 146 3.73 -2.83 3.06
CA LEU A 146 4.63 -1.96 3.80
C LEU A 146 5.65 -1.21 2.94
N THR A 147 5.52 -1.25 1.60
CA THR A 147 6.31 -0.41 0.68
C THR A 147 6.16 1.06 1.09
N GLY A 148 7.26 1.80 1.23
CA GLY A 148 7.25 3.20 1.66
C GLY A 148 7.55 3.41 3.14
N SER A 149 7.60 2.34 3.94
CA SER A 149 7.99 2.42 5.35
C SER A 149 9.32 3.14 5.51
N THR A 150 9.37 4.13 6.40
CA THR A 150 10.55 4.96 6.63
C THR A 150 11.47 4.28 7.62
N ILE A 151 12.71 4.05 7.19
CA ILE A 151 13.74 3.40 8.00
C ILE A 151 14.83 4.41 8.28
N THR A 152 15.10 4.67 9.57
CA THR A 152 16.19 5.53 10.01
C THR A 152 17.22 4.70 10.76
N VAL A 153 18.50 4.85 10.42
CA VAL A 153 19.62 4.11 11.02
C VAL A 153 20.64 5.09 11.57
N ASP A 154 20.91 4.96 12.87
CA ASP A 154 21.97 5.70 13.56
C ASP A 154 23.22 4.82 13.71
N PHE A 155 24.36 5.37 13.32
CA PHE A 155 25.66 4.72 13.36
C PHE A 155 26.54 5.27 14.49
N ASP A 156 27.56 4.52 14.87
CA ASP A 156 28.51 4.88 15.94
C ASP A 156 29.44 6.06 15.60
N ASN A 157 29.54 6.42 14.33
CA ASN A 157 30.23 7.62 13.87
C ASN A 157 29.36 8.91 13.93
N ASN A 158 28.17 8.84 14.54
CA ASN A 158 27.13 9.89 14.58
C ASN A 158 26.47 10.20 13.23
N ALA A 159 26.66 9.36 12.20
CA ALA A 159 25.85 9.46 11.00
C ALA A 159 24.44 8.93 11.27
N THR A 160 23.43 9.66 10.79
CA THR A 160 22.04 9.22 10.73
C THR A 160 21.60 9.29 9.28
N TYR A 161 21.09 8.18 8.77
CA TYR A 161 20.56 8.11 7.42
C TYR A 161 19.16 7.54 7.42
N THR A 162 18.34 8.01 6.47
CA THR A 162 16.96 7.60 6.30
C THR A 162 16.74 7.15 4.87
N GLY A 163 15.92 6.13 4.68
CA GLY A 163 15.43 5.66 3.39
C GLY A 163 14.04 5.08 3.51
N GLN A 164 13.41 4.76 2.38
CA GLN A 164 12.07 4.17 2.34
C GLN A 164 12.11 2.82 1.62
N THR A 165 11.36 1.85 2.12
CA THR A 165 11.27 0.54 1.48
C THR A 165 10.59 0.65 0.12
N TYR A 166 11.04 -0.17 -0.82
CA TYR A 166 10.41 -0.34 -2.11
C TYR A 166 10.46 -1.82 -2.49
N ARG A 167 9.55 -2.26 -3.35
CA ARG A 167 9.40 -3.67 -3.73
C ARG A 167 10.74 -4.33 -4.08
N ILE A 168 10.98 -5.53 -3.55
CA ILE A 168 12.10 -6.37 -3.99
C ILE A 168 11.76 -6.85 -5.40
N PRO A 169 12.62 -6.61 -6.41
CA PRO A 169 12.29 -6.96 -7.78
C PRO A 169 11.89 -8.44 -7.94
N GLY A 170 10.68 -8.67 -8.45
CA GLY A 170 10.15 -10.01 -8.74
C GLY A 170 9.47 -10.73 -7.58
N THR A 171 9.48 -10.19 -6.35
CA THR A 171 8.75 -10.80 -5.21
C THR A 171 7.27 -10.40 -5.24
N LEU A 172 6.39 -11.24 -4.70
CA LEU A 172 4.98 -10.88 -4.55
C LEU A 172 4.70 -10.05 -3.29
N ASP A 173 5.59 -10.11 -2.31
CA ASP A 173 5.32 -9.77 -0.91
C ASP A 173 6.50 -9.05 -0.21
N GLY A 174 7.62 -8.87 -0.90
CA GLY A 174 8.84 -8.30 -0.34
C GLY A 174 9.04 -6.81 -0.66
N SER A 175 9.58 -6.06 0.31
CA SER A 175 10.17 -4.73 0.10
C SER A 175 11.52 -4.58 0.81
N GLN A 176 12.35 -3.65 0.35
CA GLN A 176 13.69 -3.40 0.89
C GLN A 176 14.10 -1.94 0.72
N ALA A 177 15.08 -1.51 1.52
CA ALA A 177 15.74 -0.22 1.38
C ALA A 177 17.24 -0.35 1.67
N VAL A 178 18.07 0.33 0.89
CA VAL A 178 19.46 0.58 1.27
C VAL A 178 19.54 1.94 1.93
N ILE A 179 19.98 1.98 3.18
CA ILE A 179 20.02 3.20 3.99
C ILE A 179 21.44 3.76 3.94
N LYS A 180 21.61 4.89 3.25
CA LYS A 180 22.90 5.58 3.04
C LYS A 180 22.68 7.06 2.77
N SER A 181 23.77 7.85 2.73
CA SER A 181 23.69 9.22 2.23
C SER A 181 23.42 9.26 0.72
N ASN A 182 22.92 10.41 0.25
CA ASN A 182 22.72 10.71 -1.18
C ASN A 182 21.82 9.70 -1.90
N LEU A 183 20.74 9.25 -1.25
CA LEU A 183 19.68 8.53 -1.95
C LEU A 183 19.07 9.40 -3.05
N PRO A 184 18.64 8.80 -4.17
CA PRO A 184 17.90 9.54 -5.19
C PRO A 184 16.71 10.30 -4.56
N PRO A 185 16.45 11.55 -5.02
CA PRO A 185 15.38 12.36 -4.45
C PRO A 185 13.99 11.78 -4.77
N LYS A 186 12.99 12.27 -4.06
CA LYS A 186 11.58 11.95 -4.30
C LYS A 186 11.16 12.43 -5.70
N LEU A 187 10.51 11.55 -6.46
CA LEU A 187 9.94 11.86 -7.77
C LEU A 187 8.56 12.52 -7.65
N THR A 188 8.18 13.28 -8.67
CA THR A 188 6.79 13.74 -8.83
C THR A 188 6.03 12.78 -9.75
N VAL A 189 4.88 12.30 -9.29
CA VAL A 189 4.01 11.39 -10.04
C VAL A 189 2.65 12.05 -10.25
N GLU A 190 2.17 12.03 -11.49
CA GLU A 190 0.88 12.57 -11.90
C GLU A 190 0.15 11.54 -12.75
N VAL A 191 -1.17 11.42 -12.60
CA VAL A 191 -2.02 10.63 -13.49
C VAL A 191 -2.71 11.57 -14.46
N LEU A 192 -2.28 11.55 -15.72
CA LEU A 192 -2.68 12.55 -16.70
C LEU A 192 -4.19 12.51 -16.96
N GLY A 193 -4.82 13.69 -16.95
CA GLY A 193 -6.25 13.86 -17.15
C GLY A 193 -7.08 13.76 -15.87
N LEU A 194 -6.48 13.43 -14.72
CA LEU A 194 -7.14 13.44 -13.42
C LEU A 194 -6.64 14.66 -12.62
N SER A 195 -7.57 15.51 -12.16
CA SER A 195 -7.25 16.79 -11.50
C SER A 195 -7.30 16.74 -9.97
N SER A 196 -7.86 15.67 -9.40
CA SER A 196 -7.92 15.42 -7.97
C SER A 196 -7.73 13.94 -7.71
N LEU A 197 -6.89 13.61 -6.74
CA LEU A 197 -6.68 12.25 -6.24
C LEU A 197 -6.79 12.27 -4.71
N PRO A 198 -7.35 11.21 -4.08
CA PRO A 198 -7.91 10.00 -4.70
C PRO A 198 -9.18 10.26 -5.54
N THR A 199 -9.49 9.38 -6.49
CA THR A 199 -10.70 9.49 -7.33
C THR A 199 -11.23 8.14 -7.82
N VAL A 200 -12.48 8.12 -8.27
CA VAL A 200 -13.12 6.99 -8.95
C VAL A 200 -13.10 7.22 -10.47
N VAL A 201 -12.81 6.18 -11.26
CA VAL A 201 -12.82 6.23 -12.73
C VAL A 201 -13.53 5.02 -13.35
N SER A 202 -14.09 5.18 -14.54
CA SER A 202 -14.61 4.08 -15.36
C SER A 202 -13.63 3.62 -16.44
N GLU A 203 -12.75 4.51 -16.90
CA GLU A 203 -11.72 4.18 -17.90
C GLU A 203 -10.54 3.47 -17.20
N LEU A 204 -10.21 2.28 -17.68
CA LEU A 204 -9.15 1.46 -17.08
C LEU A 204 -7.76 1.87 -17.56
N ASN A 205 -7.65 2.39 -18.79
CA ASN A 205 -6.37 2.82 -19.32
C ASN A 205 -6.03 4.21 -18.81
N GLN A 206 -4.94 4.32 -18.06
CA GLN A 206 -4.43 5.57 -17.52
C GLN A 206 -3.02 5.82 -18.05
N THR A 207 -2.58 7.07 -18.01
CA THR A 207 -1.19 7.42 -18.31
C THR A 207 -0.58 8.09 -17.10
N VAL A 208 0.49 7.52 -16.57
CA VAL A 208 1.22 8.07 -15.43
C VAL A 208 2.43 8.83 -15.94
N ARG A 209 2.50 10.12 -15.60
CA ARG A 209 3.68 10.95 -15.81
C ARG A 209 4.57 10.92 -14.59
N ILE A 210 5.84 10.60 -14.80
CA ILE A 210 6.88 10.65 -13.78
C ILE A 210 7.84 11.77 -14.17
N SER A 211 8.00 12.76 -13.29
CA SER A 211 8.90 13.89 -13.50
C SER A 211 10.10 13.84 -12.55
N GLY A 212 11.28 14.18 -13.07
CA GLY A 212 12.57 14.10 -12.39
C GLY A 212 13.71 14.57 -13.30
N ASN A 213 14.95 14.21 -12.98
CA ASN A 213 16.09 14.64 -13.78
C ASN A 213 16.24 13.77 -15.05
N PRO A 214 16.56 14.36 -16.22
CA PRO A 214 16.85 13.60 -17.43
C PRO A 214 17.91 12.51 -17.21
N GLY A 215 17.64 11.30 -17.68
CA GLY A 215 18.53 10.16 -17.57
C GLY A 215 18.41 9.35 -16.27
N GLU A 216 17.61 9.79 -15.29
CA GLU A 216 17.34 8.99 -14.09
C GLU A 216 16.59 7.71 -14.46
N GLN A 217 17.08 6.57 -13.94
CA GLN A 217 16.34 5.32 -13.99
C GLN A 217 15.22 5.37 -12.96
N VAL A 218 14.03 4.95 -13.34
CA VAL A 218 12.86 4.95 -12.47
C VAL A 218 12.14 3.61 -12.50
N ALA A 219 11.50 3.30 -11.38
CA ALA A 219 10.55 2.19 -11.26
C ALA A 219 9.19 2.72 -10.83
N LEU A 220 8.15 2.37 -11.57
CA LEU A 220 6.75 2.63 -11.25
C LEU A 220 6.12 1.34 -10.71
N LEU A 221 5.58 1.39 -9.51
CA LEU A 221 4.81 0.31 -8.90
C LEU A 221 3.32 0.64 -9.00
N VAL A 222 2.53 -0.35 -9.42
CA VAL A 222 1.07 -0.31 -9.37
C VAL A 222 0.61 -1.51 -8.55
N VAL A 223 -0.02 -1.26 -7.41
CA VAL A 223 -0.59 -2.28 -6.53
C VAL A 223 -2.11 -2.24 -6.66
N GLU A 224 -2.69 -3.33 -7.13
CA GLU A 224 -4.13 -3.54 -6.98
C GLU A 224 -4.39 -3.95 -5.52
N ALA A 225 -5.31 -3.25 -4.88
CA ALA A 225 -5.70 -3.47 -3.50
C ALA A 225 -7.23 -3.53 -3.36
N GLY A 226 -7.66 -4.03 -2.21
CA GLY A 226 -9.07 -4.08 -1.80
C GLY A 226 -9.23 -3.91 -0.31
N LEU A 227 -10.47 -3.63 0.10
CA LEU A 227 -10.89 -3.59 1.49
C LEU A 227 -11.73 -4.83 1.78
N PHE A 228 -11.15 -5.79 2.50
CA PHE A 228 -11.79 -7.06 2.81
C PHE A 228 -12.32 -7.04 4.24
N LEU A 229 -13.64 -6.94 4.36
CA LEU A 229 -14.35 -6.93 5.63
C LEU A 229 -15.46 -8.00 5.70
N ASP A 230 -15.69 -8.78 4.65
CA ASP A 230 -16.86 -9.67 4.50
C ASP A 230 -18.17 -8.94 4.90
N ASP A 231 -18.93 -9.50 5.85
CA ASP A 231 -20.19 -8.94 6.36
C ASP A 231 -20.00 -8.03 7.60
N TYR A 232 -18.77 -7.58 7.89
CA TYR A 232 -18.46 -6.73 9.04
C TYR A 232 -18.30 -5.25 8.64
N ASP A 233 -18.56 -4.34 9.58
CA ASP A 233 -18.48 -2.89 9.34
C ASP A 233 -17.03 -2.34 9.25
N GLY A 234 -16.06 -3.08 9.79
CA GLY A 234 -14.67 -2.63 9.96
C GLY A 234 -14.51 -1.51 10.99
N PHE A 235 -13.27 -1.20 11.36
CA PHE A 235 -12.96 -0.16 12.33
C PHE A 235 -12.43 1.11 11.64
N LYS A 236 -13.11 2.24 11.85
CA LYS A 236 -12.73 3.57 11.35
C LYS A 236 -12.33 3.61 9.86
N ILE A 237 -13.15 3.01 9.01
CA ILE A 237 -12.87 2.93 7.59
C ILE A 237 -12.82 4.32 6.93
N ASP A 238 -11.71 4.61 6.28
CA ASP A 238 -11.50 5.84 5.53
C ASP A 238 -11.88 5.68 4.04
N PRO A 239 -12.27 6.78 3.35
CA PRO A 239 -12.48 6.74 1.91
C PRO A 239 -11.23 6.25 1.18
N PHE A 240 -11.42 5.30 0.25
CA PHE A 240 -10.35 4.67 -0.54
C PHE A 240 -9.35 3.84 0.28
N GLU A 241 -9.65 3.51 1.53
CA GLU A 241 -8.83 2.59 2.31
C GLU A 241 -8.80 1.21 1.66
N ALA A 242 -7.62 0.58 1.71
CA ALA A 242 -7.44 -0.81 1.35
C ALA A 242 -6.59 -1.49 2.44
N ASN A 243 -6.92 -2.73 2.76
CA ASN A 243 -6.28 -3.49 3.83
C ASN A 243 -5.48 -4.69 3.32
N SER A 244 -5.52 -5.00 2.02
CA SER A 244 -4.76 -6.11 1.44
C SER A 244 -4.42 -5.89 -0.03
N ALA A 245 -3.20 -6.27 -0.43
CA ALA A 245 -2.78 -6.27 -1.81
C ALA A 245 -3.31 -7.52 -2.52
N ILE A 246 -3.78 -7.35 -3.75
CA ILE A 246 -4.37 -8.41 -4.58
C ILE A 246 -3.43 -8.74 -5.74
N GLY A 247 -2.77 -7.72 -6.29
CA GLY A 247 -1.87 -7.88 -7.42
C GLY A 247 -0.86 -6.75 -7.48
N VAL A 248 0.26 -7.02 -8.13
CA VAL A 248 1.35 -6.06 -8.28
C VAL A 248 1.89 -6.06 -9.70
N GLU A 249 2.15 -4.87 -10.22
CA GLU A 249 2.82 -4.65 -11.48
C GLU A 249 3.93 -3.61 -11.32
N GLU A 250 5.03 -3.81 -12.03
CA GLU A 250 6.17 -2.91 -11.95
C GLU A 250 6.71 -2.61 -13.35
N ASN A 251 6.93 -1.33 -13.63
CA ASN A 251 7.45 -0.84 -14.90
C ASN A 251 8.78 -0.11 -14.67
N PHE A 252 9.80 -0.45 -15.46
CA PHE A 252 11.11 0.19 -15.40
C PHE A 252 11.34 1.03 -16.65
N THR A 253 11.80 2.27 -16.47
CA THR A 253 12.11 3.16 -17.60
C THR A 253 13.16 4.20 -17.21
N THR A 254 13.44 5.14 -18.10
CA THR A 254 14.37 6.25 -17.89
C THR A 254 13.69 7.56 -18.22
N ILE A 255 13.91 8.58 -17.38
CA ILE A 255 13.38 9.92 -17.62
C ILE A 255 14.00 10.52 -18.88
N GLY A 256 13.16 10.98 -19.80
CA GLY A 256 13.60 11.57 -21.06
C GLY A 256 14.24 12.96 -20.89
N LEU A 257 14.76 13.50 -22.00
CA LEU A 257 15.40 14.83 -22.02
C LEU A 257 14.47 15.98 -21.62
N ASN A 258 13.15 15.78 -21.70
CA ASN A 258 12.15 16.75 -21.30
C ASN A 258 11.92 16.82 -19.78
N GLY A 259 12.63 16.00 -18.98
CA GLY A 259 12.48 15.96 -17.52
C GLY A 259 11.28 15.14 -17.03
N PHE A 260 10.65 14.37 -17.93
CA PHE A 260 9.59 13.43 -17.57
C PHE A 260 9.56 12.21 -18.51
N VAL A 261 8.79 11.21 -18.11
CA VAL A 261 8.41 10.05 -18.91
C VAL A 261 6.94 9.72 -18.64
N ASP A 262 6.20 9.37 -19.69
CA ASP A 262 4.79 8.98 -19.62
C ASP A 262 4.70 7.45 -19.79
N ILE A 263 4.04 6.78 -18.85
CA ILE A 263 3.91 5.31 -18.81
C ILE A 263 2.43 4.95 -18.90
N PRO A 264 1.98 4.24 -19.96
CA PRO A 264 0.63 3.72 -20.01
C PRO A 264 0.48 2.59 -18.99
N ILE A 265 -0.59 2.63 -18.22
CA ILE A 265 -0.97 1.56 -17.30
C ILE A 265 -2.42 1.15 -17.53
N THR A 266 -2.77 -0.05 -17.09
CA THR A 266 -4.15 -0.51 -17.02
C THR A 266 -4.50 -0.84 -15.58
N LEU A 267 -5.48 -0.13 -15.03
CA LEU A 267 -5.99 -0.37 -13.68
C LEU A 267 -6.63 -1.76 -13.61
N LYS A 268 -6.46 -2.45 -12.47
CA LYS A 268 -6.96 -3.81 -12.28
C LYS A 268 -8.05 -3.85 -11.21
N LYS A 269 -9.01 -4.74 -11.43
CA LYS A 269 -10.02 -5.20 -10.46
C LYS A 269 -10.23 -6.70 -10.68
N SER A 270 -9.39 -7.51 -10.04
CA SER A 270 -9.35 -8.96 -10.14
C SER A 270 -10.23 -9.67 -9.11
N LYS A 271 -10.65 -8.96 -8.05
CA LYS A 271 -11.64 -9.41 -7.05
C LYS A 271 -12.84 -8.47 -6.95
N SER A 272 -13.96 -8.94 -6.38
CA SER A 272 -15.19 -8.15 -6.17
C SER A 272 -14.95 -6.93 -5.28
N GLU A 273 -14.23 -7.12 -4.17
CA GLU A 273 -13.85 -6.08 -3.21
C GLU A 273 -12.56 -5.34 -3.60
N GLY A 274 -11.93 -5.74 -4.71
CA GLY A 274 -10.74 -5.09 -5.27
C GLY A 274 -11.05 -3.87 -6.12
N GLY A 275 -10.01 -3.36 -6.79
CA GLY A 275 -10.12 -2.24 -7.73
C GLY A 275 -9.61 -0.91 -7.21
N ILE A 276 -9.00 -0.87 -6.02
CA ILE A 276 -8.31 0.31 -5.48
C ILE A 276 -6.85 0.20 -5.88
N ASN A 277 -6.40 1.02 -6.83
CA ASN A 277 -5.07 0.94 -7.41
C ASN A 277 -4.18 2.02 -6.77
N HIS A 278 -3.13 1.59 -6.07
CA HIS A 278 -2.12 2.46 -5.48
C HIS A 278 -0.91 2.54 -6.41
N ILE A 279 -0.49 3.76 -6.74
CA ILE A 279 0.55 4.02 -7.73
C ILE A 279 1.65 4.88 -7.09
N VAL A 280 2.88 4.37 -7.11
CA VAL A 280 4.07 5.04 -6.54
C VAL A 280 5.29 4.84 -7.44
N ALA A 281 6.24 5.75 -7.39
CA ALA A 281 7.50 5.63 -8.12
C ALA A 281 8.72 5.95 -7.26
N VAL A 282 9.85 5.37 -7.65
CA VAL A 282 11.18 5.68 -7.09
C VAL A 282 12.19 5.90 -8.22
N ALA A 283 13.15 6.80 -7.98
CA ALA A 283 14.37 6.86 -8.77
C ALA A 283 15.37 5.80 -8.28
N LYS A 284 16.24 5.35 -9.18
CA LYS A 284 17.33 4.42 -8.88
C LYS A 284 18.68 5.08 -9.10
N ASP A 285 19.61 4.82 -8.19
CA ASP A 285 21.01 5.21 -8.37
C ASP A 285 21.75 4.24 -9.32
N SER A 286 23.02 4.51 -9.59
CA SER A 286 23.86 3.68 -10.47
C SER A 286 24.13 2.26 -9.94
N GLU A 287 23.92 2.02 -8.64
CA GLU A 287 24.02 0.70 -8.02
C GLU A 287 22.66 -0.03 -8.03
N GLY A 288 21.60 0.61 -8.51
CA GLY A 288 20.23 0.08 -8.54
C GLY A 288 19.47 0.26 -7.22
N ASN A 289 20.02 1.00 -6.25
CA ASN A 289 19.32 1.29 -5.00
C ASN A 289 18.23 2.32 -5.24
N THR A 290 17.10 2.14 -4.57
CA THR A 290 15.94 3.02 -4.67
C THR A 290 16.11 4.26 -3.81
N GLY A 291 15.56 5.37 -4.29
CA GLY A 291 15.44 6.62 -3.56
C GLY A 291 14.19 6.71 -2.68
N LEU A 292 13.79 7.95 -2.38
CA LEU A 292 12.56 8.23 -1.66
C LEU A 292 11.33 7.92 -2.52
N LEU A 293 10.26 7.45 -1.88
CA LEU A 293 9.00 7.12 -2.53
C LEU A 293 8.25 8.40 -2.92
N SER A 294 7.64 8.41 -4.10
CA SER A 294 6.70 9.47 -4.49
C SER A 294 5.48 9.52 -3.55
N ASP A 295 4.67 10.57 -3.67
CA ASP A 295 3.33 10.53 -3.08
C ASP A 295 2.51 9.41 -3.72
N VAL A 296 1.70 8.74 -2.90
CA VAL A 296 0.82 7.65 -3.34
C VAL A 296 -0.35 8.25 -4.12
N GLN A 297 -0.48 7.86 -5.39
CA GLN A 297 -1.65 8.19 -6.20
C GLN A 297 -2.65 7.04 -6.10
N ILE A 298 -3.87 7.30 -5.63
CA ILE A 298 -4.89 6.26 -5.41
C ILE A 298 -6.04 6.47 -6.41
N ILE A 299 -6.37 5.43 -7.16
CA ILE A 299 -7.49 5.43 -8.11
C ILE A 299 -8.35 4.21 -7.90
N GLN A 300 -9.65 4.39 -7.68
CA GLN A 300 -10.61 3.31 -7.59
C GLN A 300 -11.36 3.12 -8.91
N ILE A 301 -11.56 1.87 -9.33
CA ILE A 301 -12.41 1.55 -10.47
C ILE A 301 -13.88 1.61 -10.04
N GLN A 302 -14.70 2.30 -10.83
CA GLN A 302 -16.14 2.33 -10.65
C GLN A 302 -16.70 0.91 -10.77
N SER A 303 -17.34 0.42 -9.70
CA SER A 303 -18.11 -0.82 -9.78
C SER A 303 -19.25 -0.65 -10.77
N ALA A 304 -19.41 -1.59 -11.71
CA ALA A 304 -20.60 -1.65 -12.53
C ALA A 304 -21.81 -1.83 -11.62
N SER A 305 -22.78 -0.91 -11.66
CA SER A 305 -24.06 -1.15 -11.01
C SER A 305 -24.69 -2.37 -11.69
N THR A 306 -24.88 -3.47 -10.95
CA THR A 306 -25.82 -4.49 -11.41
C THR A 306 -27.19 -3.82 -11.50
N PRO A 307 -27.90 -3.90 -12.64
CA PRO A 307 -29.33 -3.62 -12.63
C PRO A 307 -29.94 -4.50 -11.53
N ASP A 308 -30.76 -3.91 -10.67
CA ASP A 308 -31.51 -4.62 -9.63
C ASP A 308 -32.21 -5.82 -10.29
N PRO A 309 -31.95 -7.07 -9.88
CA PRO A 309 -32.70 -8.20 -10.39
C PRO A 309 -34.15 -7.98 -9.96
N ASP A 310 -35.03 -7.77 -10.94
CA ASP A 310 -36.47 -7.64 -10.76
C ASP A 310 -36.95 -8.71 -9.75
N PRO A 311 -37.61 -8.36 -8.63
CA PRO A 311 -37.81 -9.27 -7.49
C PRO A 311 -38.76 -10.45 -7.74
N ASN A 312 -39.13 -10.75 -8.99
CA ASN A 312 -40.08 -11.82 -9.26
C ASN A 312 -39.91 -12.43 -10.66
N PRO A 313 -39.29 -13.63 -10.79
CA PRO A 313 -39.49 -14.44 -11.98
C PRO A 313 -40.86 -15.11 -11.85
N ASP A 314 -41.92 -14.43 -12.30
CA ASP A 314 -43.22 -15.10 -12.48
C ASP A 314 -43.09 -16.10 -13.64
N PRO A 315 -43.33 -17.42 -13.44
CA PRO A 315 -43.30 -18.38 -14.52
C PRO A 315 -44.63 -18.32 -15.28
N ASP A 316 -44.91 -17.23 -16.01
CA ASP A 316 -46.04 -17.16 -16.92
C ASP A 316 -45.60 -17.61 -18.33
N PRO A 317 -46.25 -18.60 -18.98
CA PRO A 317 -45.76 -19.22 -20.20
C PRO A 317 -46.11 -18.41 -21.46
N ASN A 318 -46.24 -17.09 -21.35
CA ASN A 318 -46.65 -16.24 -22.45
C ASN A 318 -45.70 -15.04 -22.61
N PRO A 319 -44.96 -14.92 -23.73
CA PRO A 319 -44.06 -13.78 -23.93
C PRO A 319 -44.90 -12.53 -24.21
N ASP A 320 -44.96 -11.60 -23.26
CA ASP A 320 -45.55 -10.27 -23.48
C ASP A 320 -44.53 -9.38 -24.22
N PRO A 321 -44.96 -8.50 -25.16
CA PRO A 321 -44.05 -7.71 -25.98
C PRO A 321 -43.48 -6.52 -25.20
N ASP A 322 -42.20 -6.26 -25.45
CA ASP A 322 -41.36 -5.23 -24.84
C ASP A 322 -42.03 -3.82 -24.80
N PRO A 323 -42.12 -3.15 -23.63
CA PRO A 323 -42.72 -1.82 -23.54
C PRO A 323 -41.76 -0.70 -24.00
N THR A 324 -42.26 0.15 -24.90
CA THR A 324 -41.62 1.39 -25.37
C THR A 324 -41.48 2.47 -24.26
N PRO A 325 -40.59 3.47 -24.40
CA PRO A 325 -40.15 4.36 -23.32
C PRO A 325 -41.28 5.12 -22.62
N ASN A 326 -41.31 5.03 -21.27
CA ASN A 326 -42.37 5.53 -20.41
C ASN A 326 -42.50 7.07 -20.39
N ILE A 327 -43.70 7.56 -20.72
CA ILE A 327 -44.16 8.93 -20.42
C ILE A 327 -44.39 9.05 -18.91
N ILE A 328 -43.71 9.99 -18.24
CA ILE A 328 -43.91 10.31 -16.82
C ILE A 328 -45.16 11.19 -16.64
N ARG A 329 -46.05 10.82 -15.71
CA ARG A 329 -47.29 11.56 -15.38
C ARG A 329 -47.36 11.81 -13.86
N ILE A 330 -47.51 13.08 -13.46
CA ILE A 330 -47.55 13.51 -12.04
C ILE A 330 -48.89 14.20 -11.74
N ASN A 331 -49.56 13.77 -10.67
CA ASN A 331 -50.78 14.39 -10.16
C ASN A 331 -50.45 15.54 -9.20
N ALA A 332 -50.20 16.72 -9.75
CA ALA A 332 -49.83 17.91 -8.97
C ALA A 332 -50.84 18.23 -7.86
N GLY A 333 -50.38 18.33 -6.61
CA GLY A 333 -51.21 18.58 -5.43
C GLY A 333 -52.15 17.45 -5.00
N GLY A 334 -52.03 16.25 -5.57
CA GLY A 334 -52.89 15.09 -5.27
C GLY A 334 -52.12 13.79 -5.04
N ASN A 335 -52.81 12.80 -4.47
CA ASN A 335 -52.27 11.46 -4.29
C ASN A 335 -52.14 10.71 -5.63
N ALA A 336 -51.32 9.67 -5.65
CA ALA A 336 -51.19 8.80 -6.82
C ALA A 336 -52.54 8.16 -7.16
N TYR A 337 -52.87 8.09 -8.45
CA TYR A 337 -54.09 7.43 -8.92
C TYR A 337 -53.94 6.94 -10.37
N THR A 338 -54.83 6.04 -10.78
CA THR A 338 -54.93 5.57 -12.17
C THR A 338 -56.16 6.17 -12.81
N ASP A 339 -56.00 6.78 -13.98
CA ASP A 339 -57.13 7.34 -14.71
C ASP A 339 -57.97 6.27 -15.41
N VAL A 340 -59.12 6.68 -15.95
CA VAL A 340 -60.06 5.78 -16.66
C VAL A 340 -59.48 5.15 -17.93
N ASN A 341 -58.35 5.65 -18.41
CA ASN A 341 -57.63 5.11 -19.57
C ASN A 341 -56.46 4.21 -19.14
N GLY A 342 -56.33 3.91 -17.84
CA GLY A 342 -55.30 3.02 -17.31
C GLY A 342 -53.93 3.69 -17.12
N ASN A 343 -53.80 5.02 -17.26
CA ASN A 343 -52.52 5.67 -17.03
C ASN A 343 -52.30 5.89 -15.53
N LEU A 344 -51.12 5.50 -15.05
CA LEU A 344 -50.69 5.77 -13.68
C LEU A 344 -50.18 7.21 -13.56
N TRP A 345 -50.71 7.93 -12.58
CA TRP A 345 -50.25 9.25 -12.17
C TRP A 345 -49.60 9.14 -10.79
N SER A 346 -48.32 9.48 -10.69
CA SER A 346 -47.61 9.51 -9.41
C SER A 346 -48.10 10.68 -8.55
N ALA A 347 -48.07 10.51 -7.23
CA ALA A 347 -48.37 11.61 -6.30
C ALA A 347 -47.33 12.73 -6.47
N ASP A 348 -47.76 13.96 -6.27
CA ASP A 348 -46.82 15.08 -6.11
C ASP A 348 -45.99 14.89 -4.83
N GLN A 349 -44.66 15.04 -4.94
CA GLN A 349 -43.73 14.86 -3.82
C GLN A 349 -43.23 16.18 -3.22
N TYR A 350 -43.97 17.28 -3.38
CA TYR A 350 -43.70 18.60 -2.76
C TYR A 350 -42.26 19.11 -2.97
N PHE A 351 -42.03 19.94 -4.00
CA PHE A 351 -40.83 20.79 -4.07
C PHE A 351 -41.03 22.13 -3.35
#